data_AF-A0A961YFW3-F1
#
_entry.id   AF-A0A961YFW3-F1
#
_cell.length_a   1.000
_cell.length_b   1.000
_cell.length_c   1.000
_cell.angle_alpha   90.00
_cell.angle_beta   90.00
_cell.angle_gamma   90.00
#
_symmetry.space_group_name_H-M   'P 1'
#
loop_
_entity.id
_entity.type
_entity.pdbx_description
1 polymer ?
#
loop_
_entity_poly.entity_id
_entity_poly.type
_entity_poly.pdbx_seq_one_letter_code
_entity_poly.pdbx_strand_id
1 'polypeptide(L)'
;MSAEVIQFADFRARKQFVLFGSDAAPAGKRAGQFESPTRFHFWTGASGKRYVHTVYSLFDCPPVGMANYVLVRKEGRAKRSVLAIGRVMGDSTSLNLAEIRQHGASLGADEVHIHLLASSANESQAVEVDLRTAQFAANVT
;
A
#
# COMPACT_ATOMS: atom_id res chain seq x y z
N MET A 1 22.72 7.38 15.43
CA MET A 1 21.44 7.34 14.68
C MET A 1 20.84 5.95 14.87
N SER A 2 19.96 5.80 15.86
CA SER A 2 19.29 4.53 16.17
C SER A 2 18.03 4.40 15.31
N ALA A 3 17.96 3.36 14.50
CA ALA A 3 16.69 2.98 13.86
C ALA A 3 15.77 2.46 14.97
N GLU A 4 14.67 3.15 15.25
CA GLU A 4 13.63 2.60 16.11
C GLU A 4 13.05 1.37 15.41
N VAL A 5 13.30 0.21 16.00
CA VAL A 5 12.74 -1.07 15.58
C VAL A 5 11.24 -1.00 15.85
N ILE A 6 10.45 -0.79 14.81
CA ILE A 6 8.98 -0.91 14.88
C ILE A 6 8.69 -2.35 15.30
N GLN A 7 8.18 -2.54 16.53
CA GLN A 7 7.79 -3.85 17.01
C GLN A 7 6.55 -4.32 16.25
N PHE A 8 6.75 -5.28 15.34
CA PHE A 8 5.74 -5.86 14.45
C PHE A 8 4.49 -6.42 15.16
N ALA A 9 4.55 -6.67 16.48
CA ALA A 9 3.42 -7.15 17.28
C ALA A 9 2.29 -6.12 17.38
N ASP A 10 2.62 -4.83 17.58
CA ASP A 10 1.62 -3.76 17.71
C ASP A 10 0.91 -3.47 16.37
N PHE A 11 1.57 -3.76 15.24
CA PHE A 11 1.00 -3.62 13.90
C PHE A 11 -0.12 -4.64 13.64
N ARG A 12 -0.01 -5.87 14.15
CA ARG A 12 -1.05 -6.90 13.98
C ARG A 12 -2.33 -6.54 14.74
N ALA A 13 -2.20 -5.98 15.94
CA ALA A 13 -3.34 -5.59 16.77
C ALA A 13 -4.17 -4.45 16.13
N ARG A 14 -3.51 -3.47 15.51
CA ARG A 14 -4.21 -2.38 14.80
C ARG A 14 -4.91 -2.85 13.52
N LYS A 15 -4.37 -3.85 12.81
CA LYS A 15 -4.99 -4.42 11.60
C LYS A 15 -6.23 -5.27 11.88
N GLN A 16 -6.27 -5.96 13.02
CA GLN A 16 -7.44 -6.76 13.41
C GLN A 16 -8.70 -5.91 13.60
N PHE A 17 -8.55 -4.66 14.02
CA PHE A 17 -9.70 -3.78 14.26
C PHE A 17 -10.29 -3.17 12.97
N VAL A 18 -9.52 -3.10 11.88
CA VAL A 18 -9.97 -2.50 10.59
C VAL A 18 -10.50 -3.57 9.62
N LEU A 19 -10.09 -4.84 9.78
CA LEU A 19 -10.57 -5.95 8.94
C LEU A 19 -11.89 -6.56 9.40
N PHE A 20 -12.26 -6.37 10.66
CA PHE A 20 -13.49 -6.91 11.23
C PHE A 20 -14.36 -5.77 11.76
N GLY A 21 -15.04 -5.09 10.83
CA GLY A 21 -16.26 -4.38 11.17
C GLY A 21 -17.21 -5.37 11.87
N SER A 22 -17.72 -4.97 13.02
CA SER A 22 -18.53 -5.77 13.91
C SER A 22 -19.82 -6.25 13.23
N ASP A 23 -19.87 -7.56 12.95
CA ASP A 23 -21.08 -8.37 13.11
C ASP A 23 -20.66 -9.79 13.46
N ALA A 24 -21.18 -10.27 14.58
CA ALA A 24 -20.85 -11.58 15.14
C ALA A 24 -21.75 -12.68 14.56
N ALA A 25 -21.15 -13.75 14.03
CA ALA A 25 -21.58 -15.15 14.23
C ALA A 25 -20.59 -16.16 13.61
N PRO A 26 -20.49 -17.41 14.13
CA PRO A 26 -19.27 -18.19 14.12
C PRO A 26 -19.20 -19.33 13.08
N ALA A 27 -17.98 -19.87 12.95
CA ALA A 27 -17.62 -21.21 12.49
C ALA A 27 -18.02 -21.63 11.05
N GLY A 28 -17.06 -21.44 10.14
CA GLY A 28 -16.91 -22.28 8.96
C GLY A 28 -15.47 -22.14 8.47
N LYS A 29 -14.69 -23.23 8.45
CA LYS A 29 -13.36 -23.26 7.83
C LYS A 29 -13.52 -22.87 6.36
N ARG A 30 -13.30 -21.60 6.01
CA ARG A 30 -13.22 -21.19 4.61
C ARG A 30 -11.91 -21.71 4.05
N ALA A 31 -12.03 -22.75 3.23
CA ALA A 31 -10.98 -23.19 2.32
C ALA A 31 -10.46 -21.97 1.53
N GLY A 32 -9.13 -21.81 1.51
CA GLY A 32 -8.46 -20.79 0.71
C GLY A 32 -7.76 -19.66 1.46
N GLN A 33 -7.26 -19.87 2.68
CA GLN A 33 -6.19 -19.01 3.20
C GLN A 33 -4.92 -19.23 2.36
N PHE A 34 -4.85 -18.57 1.21
CA PHE A 34 -3.58 -18.27 0.57
C PHE A 34 -2.94 -17.13 1.37
N GLU A 35 -2.45 -17.42 2.59
CA GLU A 35 -1.48 -16.53 3.23
C GLU A 35 -0.16 -16.64 2.45
N SER A 36 -0.12 -15.96 1.30
CA SER A 36 1.15 -15.62 0.70
C SER A 36 1.89 -14.71 1.70
N PRO A 37 3.20 -14.91 1.91
CA PRO A 37 3.95 -14.10 2.86
C PRO A 37 3.77 -12.64 2.48
N THR A 38 3.23 -11.85 3.41
CA THR A 38 3.07 -10.41 3.25
C THR A 38 4.45 -9.82 2.97
N ARG A 39 4.68 -9.37 1.73
CA ARG A 39 5.95 -8.78 1.32
C ARG A 39 5.94 -7.29 1.64
N PHE A 40 7.05 -6.78 2.16
CA PHE A 40 7.24 -5.36 2.41
C PHE A 40 8.23 -4.75 1.42
N HIS A 41 7.99 -3.50 1.04
CA HIS A 41 8.91 -2.72 0.22
C HIS A 41 9.07 -1.31 0.79
N PHE A 42 10.28 -0.77 0.75
CA PHE A 42 10.56 0.59 1.20
C PHE A 42 10.81 1.47 -0.02
N TRP A 43 10.00 2.51 -0.17
CA TRP A 43 10.25 3.60 -1.10
C TRP A 43 10.88 4.77 -0.37
N THR A 44 11.91 5.37 -0.96
CA THR A 44 12.55 6.57 -0.42
C THR A 44 11.97 7.80 -1.11
N GLY A 45 11.49 8.77 -0.33
CA GLY A 45 11.03 10.06 -0.83
C GLY A 45 12.19 11.03 -1.07
N ALA A 46 11.93 12.17 -1.70
CA ALA A 46 12.96 13.16 -2.04
C ALA A 46 13.60 13.78 -0.79
N SER A 47 12.86 13.81 0.32
CA SER A 47 13.35 14.19 1.64
C SER A 47 14.34 13.20 2.27
N GLY A 48 14.54 12.02 1.66
CA GLY A 48 15.33 10.92 2.22
C GLY A 48 14.56 10.03 3.21
N LYS A 49 13.31 10.39 3.56
CA LYS A 49 12.45 9.55 4.39
C LYS A 49 12.11 8.24 3.68
N ARG A 50 12.04 7.14 4.44
CA ARG A 50 11.70 5.80 3.95
C ARG A 50 10.29 5.42 4.36
N TYR A 51 9.46 5.11 3.38
CA TYR A 51 8.06 4.76 3.55
C TYR A 51 7.88 3.27 3.33
N VAL A 52 7.50 2.54 4.38
CA VAL A 52 7.18 1.11 4.29
C VAL A 52 5.83 0.91 3.63
N HIS A 53 5.78 -0.03 2.68
CA HIS A 53 4.58 -0.43 1.98
C HIS A 53 4.38 -1.94 2.10
N THR A 54 3.12 -2.36 2.21
CA THR A 54 2.74 -3.75 1.98
C THR A 54 2.54 -3.98 0.48
N VAL A 55 3.11 -5.04 -0.06
CA VAL A 55 3.04 -5.37 -1.50
C VAL A 55 1.96 -6.40 -1.73
N TYR A 56 1.02 -6.06 -2.61
CA TYR A 56 -0.04 -6.94 -3.09
C TYR A 56 0.06 -7.11 -4.62
N SER A 57 -0.44 -8.22 -5.15
CA SER A 57 -0.85 -8.26 -6.55
C SER A 57 -2.09 -7.37 -6.74
N LEU A 58 -2.43 -7.01 -7.97
CA LEU A 58 -3.70 -6.31 -8.24
C LEU A 58 -4.92 -7.10 -7.74
N PHE A 59 -4.89 -8.42 -7.87
CA PHE A 59 -5.99 -9.32 -7.50
C PHE A 59 -6.10 -9.56 -5.99
N ASP A 60 -4.97 -9.57 -5.28
CA ASP A 60 -4.92 -9.84 -3.85
C ASP A 60 -4.90 -8.58 -2.99
N CYS A 61 -4.90 -7.39 -3.62
CA CYS A 61 -5.01 -6.13 -2.89
C CYS A 61 -6.34 -6.10 -2.12
N PRO A 62 -6.32 -5.97 -0.78
CA PRO A 62 -7.55 -5.93 0.01
C PRO A 62 -8.23 -4.56 -0.12
N PRO A 63 -9.52 -4.44 0.24
CA PRO A 63 -10.16 -3.15 0.48
C PRO A 63 -9.39 -2.35 1.54
N VAL A 64 -9.18 -1.07 1.28
CA VAL A 64 -8.44 -0.17 2.18
C VAL A 64 -9.22 1.14 2.36
N GLY A 65 -9.13 1.71 3.57
CA GLY A 65 -9.58 3.08 3.85
C GLY A 65 -8.61 4.10 3.25
N MET A 66 -8.34 5.19 3.99
CA MET A 66 -7.32 6.17 3.60
C MET A 66 -5.95 5.52 3.46
N ALA A 67 -5.33 5.66 2.28
CA ALA A 67 -4.04 5.05 2.00
C ALA A 67 -3.29 5.76 0.89
N ASN A 68 -1.96 5.75 0.96
CA ASN A 68 -1.08 6.04 -0.16
C ASN A 68 -0.77 4.74 -0.91
N TYR A 69 -0.66 4.81 -2.24
CA TYR A 69 -0.32 3.65 -3.05
C TYR A 69 0.73 3.98 -4.11
N VAL A 70 1.52 2.96 -4.48
CA VAL A 70 2.44 2.96 -5.61
C VAL A 70 2.08 1.80 -6.54
N LEU A 71 1.78 2.11 -7.80
CA LEU A 71 1.52 1.14 -8.85
C LEU A 71 2.85 0.79 -9.53
N VAL A 72 3.15 -0.49 -9.63
CA VAL A 72 4.48 -0.97 -10.01
C VAL A 72 4.39 -2.02 -11.11
N ARG A 73 5.23 -1.88 -12.13
CA ARG A 73 5.54 -2.95 -13.09
C ARG A 73 6.78 -3.71 -12.65
N LYS A 74 6.74 -5.02 -12.74
CA LYS A 74 7.89 -5.89 -12.48
C LYS A 74 8.65 -6.12 -13.77
N GLU A 75 9.92 -5.76 -13.77
CA GLU A 75 10.84 -6.09 -14.86
C GLU A 75 11.74 -7.25 -14.38
N GLY A 76 11.29 -8.47 -14.66
CA GLY A 76 11.96 -9.68 -14.18
C GLY A 76 11.80 -9.91 -12.67
N ARG A 77 12.82 -10.49 -12.02
CA ARG A 77 12.72 -10.91 -10.60
C ARG A 77 12.96 -9.80 -9.58
N ALA A 78 13.74 -8.78 -9.92
CA ALA A 78 14.23 -7.81 -8.94
C ALA A 78 13.82 -6.36 -9.24
N LYS A 79 13.74 -5.97 -10.52
CA LYS A 79 13.52 -4.58 -10.90
C LYS A 79 12.03 -4.23 -10.81
N ARG A 80 11.77 -3.06 -10.24
CA ARG A 80 10.44 -2.48 -10.05
C ARG A 80 10.42 -1.09 -10.66
N SER A 81 9.56 -0.89 -11.63
CA SER A 81 9.36 0.39 -12.29
C SER A 81 8.07 1.01 -11.78
N VAL A 82 8.16 2.22 -11.22
CA VAL A 82 7.00 2.96 -10.72
C VAL A 82 6.20 3.49 -11.90
N LEU A 83 4.93 3.13 -11.98
CA LEU A 83 4.01 3.59 -13.01
C LEU A 83 3.19 4.80 -12.54
N ALA A 84 2.73 4.78 -11.29
CA ALA A 84 2.01 5.87 -10.68
C ALA A 84 2.14 5.83 -9.16
N ILE A 85 1.94 6.99 -8.55
CA ILE A 85 1.85 7.18 -7.10
C ILE A 85 0.59 8.01 -6.86
N GLY A 86 -0.22 7.61 -5.89
CA GLY A 86 -1.45 8.30 -5.55
C GLY A 86 -1.91 8.04 -4.13
N ARG A 87 -3.12 8.49 -3.83
CA ARG A 87 -3.81 8.29 -2.56
C ARG A 87 -5.29 8.07 -2.77
N VAL A 88 -5.89 7.25 -1.93
CA VAL A 88 -7.34 7.07 -1.82
C VAL A 88 -7.79 7.65 -0.49
N MET A 89 -8.91 8.36 -0.51
CA MET A 89 -9.43 9.13 0.63
C MET A 89 -10.92 8.88 0.89
N GLY A 90 -11.58 8.03 0.10
CA GLY A 90 -13.02 7.79 0.21
C GLY A 90 -13.39 6.93 1.41
N ASP A 91 -14.59 7.14 1.94
CA ASP A 91 -15.13 6.39 3.08
C ASP A 91 -15.45 4.93 2.73
N SER A 92 -15.71 4.64 1.45
CA SER A 92 -16.01 3.29 0.97
C SER A 92 -14.72 2.57 0.57
N THR A 93 -14.33 1.58 1.37
CA THR A 93 -13.11 0.78 1.13
C THR A 93 -13.16 -0.04 -0.16
N SER A 94 -14.36 -0.41 -0.62
CA SER A 94 -14.56 -1.13 -1.88
C SER A 94 -14.41 -0.22 -3.10
N LEU A 95 -14.85 1.04 -3.02
CA LEU A 95 -14.64 2.02 -4.09
C LEU A 95 -13.16 2.40 -4.20
N ASN A 96 -12.47 2.60 -3.07
CA ASN A 96 -11.03 2.85 -3.06
C ASN A 96 -10.26 1.70 -3.75
N LEU A 97 -10.63 0.45 -3.45
CA LEU A 97 -10.03 -0.71 -4.10
C LEU A 97 -10.32 -0.74 -5.61
N ALA A 98 -11.56 -0.45 -6.00
CA ALA A 98 -11.94 -0.40 -7.41
C ALA A 98 -11.15 0.66 -8.18
N GLU A 99 -10.96 1.86 -7.61
CA GLU A 99 -10.15 2.93 -8.18
C GLU A 99 -8.69 2.49 -8.39
N ILE A 100 -8.06 1.94 -7.34
CA ILE A 100 -6.67 1.47 -7.39
C ILE A 100 -6.52 0.38 -8.46
N ARG A 101 -7.44 -0.58 -8.52
CA ARG A 101 -7.40 -1.68 -9.49
C ARG A 101 -7.63 -1.20 -10.92
N GLN A 102 -8.59 -0.31 -11.13
CA GLN A 102 -8.88 0.26 -12.44
C GLN A 102 -7.67 1.04 -12.97
N HIS A 103 -7.04 1.85 -12.12
CA HIS A 103 -5.86 2.64 -12.48
C HIS A 103 -4.64 1.75 -12.71
N GLY A 104 -4.45 0.73 -11.87
CA GLY A 104 -3.42 -0.28 -12.05
C GLY A 104 -3.55 -1.05 -13.36
N ALA A 105 -4.76 -1.50 -13.70
CA ALA A 105 -5.02 -2.22 -14.94
C ALA A 105 -4.79 -1.34 -16.17
N SER A 106 -5.22 -0.07 -16.14
CA SER A 106 -5.06 0.85 -17.30
C SER A 106 -3.59 1.19 -17.59
N LEU A 107 -2.74 1.19 -16.57
CA LEU A 107 -1.29 1.40 -16.72
C LEU A 107 -0.50 0.09 -16.91
N GLY A 108 -1.14 -1.07 -16.74
CA GLY A 108 -0.51 -2.38 -16.77
C GLY A 108 0.47 -2.60 -15.61
N ALA A 109 0.04 -2.26 -14.39
CA ALA A 109 0.75 -2.58 -13.16
C ALA A 109 0.66 -4.08 -12.84
N ASP A 110 1.68 -4.63 -12.19
CA ASP A 110 1.70 -6.00 -11.68
C ASP A 110 1.49 -6.04 -10.16
N GLU A 111 2.01 -5.03 -9.46
CA GLU A 111 1.99 -4.92 -8.00
C GLU A 111 1.37 -3.58 -7.58
N VAL A 112 0.66 -3.62 -6.45
CA VAL A 112 0.18 -2.45 -5.71
C VAL A 112 0.90 -2.43 -4.36
N HIS A 113 1.64 -1.36 -4.10
CA HIS A 113 2.33 -1.17 -2.83
C HIS A 113 1.52 -0.17 -2.00
N ILE A 114 1.00 -0.58 -0.85
CA ILE A 114 0.11 0.23 0.00
C ILE A 114 0.84 0.70 1.26
N HIS A 115 0.77 2.01 1.53
CA HIS A 115 1.22 2.64 2.76
C HIS A 115 0.03 3.16 3.58
N LEU A 116 -0.04 2.74 4.85
CA LEU A 116 -1.17 3.00 5.77
C LEU A 116 -0.76 3.80 7.02
N LEU A 117 0.46 4.36 7.07
CA LEU A 117 0.94 5.03 8.28
C LEU A 117 0.68 6.54 8.31
N ALA A 118 0.18 7.12 7.22
CA ALA A 118 -0.32 8.48 7.24
C ALA A 118 -1.56 8.57 8.14
N SER A 119 -1.47 9.43 9.16
CA SER A 119 -2.51 9.63 10.17
C SER A 119 -3.55 10.69 9.80
N SER A 120 -3.29 11.46 8.74
CA SER A 120 -4.17 12.53 8.27
C SER A 120 -4.10 12.71 6.75
N ALA A 121 -5.08 13.42 6.18
CA ALA A 121 -5.09 13.78 4.77
C ALA A 121 -3.87 14.62 4.36
N ASN A 122 -3.42 15.52 5.25
CA ASN A 122 -2.23 16.36 5.03
C ASN A 122 -0.96 15.52 5.03
N GLU A 123 -0.83 14.58 5.96
CA GLU A 123 0.31 13.66 5.99
C GLU A 123 0.31 12.76 4.75
N SER A 124 -0.85 12.24 4.35
CA SER A 124 -0.99 11.43 3.13
C SER A 124 -0.59 12.24 1.89
N GLN A 125 -0.96 13.51 1.81
CA GLN A 125 -0.52 14.40 0.75
C GLN A 125 1.00 14.60 0.74
N ALA A 126 1.59 14.84 1.92
CA ALA A 126 3.03 15.02 2.04
C ALA A 126 3.81 13.76 1.61
N VAL A 127 3.34 12.57 2.01
CA VAL A 127 3.88 11.29 1.55
C VAL A 127 3.81 11.16 0.03
N GLU A 128 2.64 11.45 -0.56
CA GLU A 128 2.45 11.37 -2.01
C GLU A 128 3.42 12.29 -2.76
N VAL A 129 3.49 13.56 -2.36
CA VAL A 129 4.35 14.57 -3.00
C VAL A 129 5.82 14.18 -2.88
N ASP A 130 6.26 13.74 -1.71
CA ASP A 130 7.66 13.38 -1.47
C ASP A 130 8.09 12.16 -2.31
N LEU A 131 7.22 11.15 -2.40
CA LEU A 131 7.44 9.98 -3.24
C LEU A 131 7.43 10.33 -4.72
N ARG A 132 6.45 11.11 -5.20
CA ARG A 132 6.39 11.53 -6.61
C ARG A 132 7.62 12.31 -7.01
N THR A 133 8.09 13.19 -6.15
CA THR A 133 9.31 13.97 -6.39
C THR A 133 10.52 13.05 -6.55
N ALA A 134 10.72 12.10 -5.64
CA ALA A 134 11.84 11.16 -5.75
C ALA A 134 11.77 10.26 -6.99
N GLN A 135 10.59 9.71 -7.29
CA GLN A 135 10.46 8.66 -8.30
C GLN A 135 10.32 9.19 -9.74
N PHE A 136 9.83 10.42 -9.91
CA PHE A 136 9.60 10.98 -11.24
C PHE A 136 10.46 12.20 -11.58
N ALA A 137 10.87 13.04 -10.61
CA ALA A 137 11.71 14.19 -10.92
C ALA A 137 13.14 13.78 -11.31
N ALA A 138 13.61 12.61 -10.85
CA ALA A 138 14.92 12.07 -11.20
C ALA A 138 15.03 11.58 -12.67
N ASN A 139 13.91 11.41 -13.38
CA ASN A 139 13.88 10.82 -14.73
C ASN A 139 13.72 11.88 -15.85
N VAL A 140 13.87 13.18 -15.54
CA VAL A 140 13.70 14.30 -16.49
C VAL A 140 15.05 14.92 -16.91
N THR A 141 16.17 14.23 -16.69
CA THR A 141 17.51 14.68 -17.12
C THR A 141 18.09 13.72 -18.14
#